data_AF-A0A124IPX5-F1
#
_entry.id   AF-A0A124IPX5-F1
#
_cell.length_a   1.000
_cell.length_b   1.000
_cell.length_c   1.000
_cell.angle_alpha   90.00
_cell.angle_beta   90.00
_cell.angle_gamma   90.00
#
_symmetry.space_group_name_H-M   'P 1'
#
loop_
_entity.id
_entity.type
_entity.pdbx_description
1 polymer ?
#
loop_
_entity_poly.entity_id
_entity_poly.type
_entity_poly.pdbx_seq_one_letter_code
_entity_poly.pdbx_strand_id
1 'polypeptide(L)'
;MKNKGFSPINMFRLLIVVAVVILSALVLFGNSTGLQKIQLNLANQMLLSILLTVNGIIGLRDSNKQKRAMAYTSLLVALFILGLTILTFIQISRNG
;
A
#
# COMPACT_ATOMS: atom_id res chain seq x y z
N MET A 1 -22.26 7.68 -22.10
CA MET A 1 -21.71 7.29 -20.79
C MET A 1 -20.19 7.23 -20.90
N LYS A 2 -19.43 8.17 -20.32
CA LYS A 2 -17.95 8.10 -20.35
C LYS A 2 -17.52 6.91 -19.49
N ASN A 3 -16.82 5.94 -20.06
CA ASN A 3 -16.25 4.77 -19.39
C ASN A 3 -15.26 5.21 -18.29
N LYS A 4 -15.76 5.54 -17.10
CA LYS A 4 -14.96 5.91 -15.92
C LYS A 4 -14.18 4.72 -15.32
N GLY A 5 -14.41 3.49 -15.80
CA GLY A 5 -13.72 2.28 -15.37
C GLY A 5 -12.24 2.25 -15.79
N PHE A 6 -11.91 2.72 -16.99
CA PHE A 6 -10.56 2.65 -17.57
C PHE A 6 -9.82 4.00 -17.51
N SER A 7 -9.77 4.60 -16.32
CA SER A 7 -8.79 5.67 -16.08
C SER A 7 -7.40 5.05 -15.85
N PRO A 8 -6.31 5.59 -16.42
CA PRO A 8 -4.95 5.10 -16.18
C PRO A 8 -4.61 4.92 -14.70
N ILE A 9 -5.14 5.82 -13.85
CA ILE A 9 -4.97 5.77 -12.39
C ILE A 9 -5.67 4.55 -11.78
N ASN A 10 -6.85 4.19 -12.27
CA ASN A 10 -7.59 3.03 -11.77
C ASN A 10 -6.89 1.73 -12.18
N MET A 11 -6.32 1.69 -13.39
CA MET A 11 -5.55 0.54 -13.89
C MET A 11 -4.24 0.36 -13.10
N PHE A 12 -3.54 1.46 -12.80
CA PHE A 12 -2.35 1.43 -11.93
C PHE A 12 -2.68 0.93 -10.51
N ARG A 13 -3.77 1.41 -9.91
CA ARG A 13 -4.24 0.93 -8.60
C ARG A 13 -4.55 -0.57 -8.63
N LEU A 14 -5.22 -1.04 -9.68
CA LEU A 14 -5.50 -2.47 -9.85
C LEU A 14 -4.21 -3.29 -9.90
N LEU A 15 -3.20 -2.85 -10.65
CA LEU A 15 -1.91 -3.51 -10.71
C LEU A 15 -1.22 -3.56 -9.34
N ILE A 16 -1.26 -2.47 -8.55
CA ILE A 16 -0.72 -2.47 -7.19
C ILE A 16 -1.47 -3.47 -6.31
N VAL A 17 -2.81 -3.49 -6.36
CA VAL A 17 -3.62 -4.43 -5.56
C VAL A 17 -3.28 -5.87 -5.93
N VAL A 18 -3.17 -6.18 -7.23
CA VAL A 18 -2.76 -7.51 -7.71
C VAL A 18 -1.36 -7.87 -7.20
N ALA A 19 -0.40 -6.95 -7.28
CA ALA A 19 0.96 -7.16 -6.77
C ALA A 19 0.95 -7.44 -5.26
N VAL A 20 0.18 -6.68 -4.48
CA VAL A 20 0.03 -6.88 -3.03
C VAL A 20 -0.53 -8.27 -2.72
N VAL A 21 -1.55 -8.71 -3.46
CA VAL A 21 -2.14 -10.05 -3.28
C VAL A 21 -1.11 -11.15 -3.58
N ILE A 22 -0.38 -11.04 -4.71
CA ILE A 22 0.64 -12.03 -5.09
C ILE A 22 1.77 -12.08 -4.06
N LEU A 23 2.29 -10.92 -3.64
CA LEU A 23 3.36 -10.85 -2.63
C LEU A 23 2.88 -11.41 -1.28
N SER A 24 1.64 -11.11 -0.88
CA SER A 24 1.05 -11.69 0.34
C SER A 24 0.97 -13.21 0.26
N ALA A 25 0.56 -13.75 -0.90
CA ALA A 25 0.50 -15.19 -1.12
C ALA A 25 1.90 -15.83 -1.08
N LEU A 26 2.91 -15.17 -1.64
CA LEU A 26 4.31 -15.63 -1.56
C LEU A 26 4.85 -15.60 -0.13
N VAL A 27 4.49 -14.61 0.69
CA VAL A 27 4.89 -14.58 2.11
C VAL A 27 4.26 -15.72 2.91
N LEU A 28 2.97 -16.00 2.66
CA LEU A 28 2.20 -16.99 3.42
C LEU A 28 2.49 -18.43 2.99
N PHE A 29 2.59 -18.68 1.70
CA PHE A 29 2.66 -20.03 1.12
C PHE A 29 3.98 -20.33 0.40
N GLY A 30 4.83 -19.32 0.19
CA GLY A 30 6.12 -19.49 -0.46
C GLY A 30 7.19 -20.06 0.45
N ASN A 31 8.12 -20.80 -0.16
CA ASN A 31 9.29 -21.39 0.51
C ASN A 31 10.44 -20.37 0.68
N SER A 32 10.10 -19.15 1.11
CA SER A 32 11.05 -18.05 1.27
C SER A 32 11.81 -18.19 2.60
N THR A 33 13.10 -17.84 2.61
CA THR A 33 13.90 -17.80 3.84
C THR A 33 13.44 -16.68 4.78
N GLY A 34 13.84 -16.70 6.06
CA GLY A 34 13.43 -15.69 7.04
C GLY A 34 13.69 -14.24 6.58
N LEU A 35 14.88 -13.96 6.03
CA LEU A 35 15.23 -12.65 5.50
C LEU A 35 14.39 -12.27 4.27
N GLN A 36 14.15 -13.23 3.36
CA GLN A 36 13.30 -12.99 2.18
C GLN A 36 11.85 -12.70 2.58
N LYS A 37 11.30 -13.40 3.58
CA LYS A 37 9.94 -13.12 4.11
C LYS A 37 9.84 -11.70 4.65
N ILE A 38 10.86 -11.23 5.35
CA ILE A 38 10.92 -9.85 5.88
C ILE A 38 10.95 -8.84 4.72
N GLN A 39 11.81 -9.04 3.72
CA GLN A 39 11.90 -8.17 2.54
C GLN A 39 10.60 -8.15 1.74
N LEU A 40 9.98 -9.31 1.50
CA LEU A 40 8.69 -9.43 0.83
C LEU A 40 7.59 -8.69 1.61
N ASN A 41 7.55 -8.83 2.94
CA ASN A 41 6.57 -8.15 3.78
C ASN A 41 6.76 -6.62 3.77
N LEU A 42 8.01 -6.14 3.80
CA LEU A 42 8.35 -4.72 3.65
C LEU A 42 7.91 -4.17 2.28
N ALA A 43 8.19 -4.89 1.19
CA ALA A 43 7.75 -4.51 -0.14
C ALA A 43 6.21 -4.43 -0.22
N ASN A 44 5.53 -5.37 0.43
CA ASN A 44 4.07 -5.42 0.50
C ASN A 44 3.49 -4.22 1.27
N GLN A 45 4.09 -3.86 2.41
CA GLN A 45 3.71 -2.69 3.21
C GLN A 45 3.93 -1.38 2.45
N MET A 46 5.03 -1.26 1.70
CA MET A 46 5.28 -0.09 0.85
C MET A 46 4.23 0.07 -0.24
N LEU A 47 3.90 -1.00 -0.96
CA LEU A 47 2.86 -0.98 -2.01
C LEU A 47 1.49 -0.61 -1.44
N LEU A 48 1.14 -1.15 -0.27
CA LEU A 48 -0.11 -0.82 0.41
C LEU A 48 -0.14 0.66 0.82
N SER A 49 0.96 1.20 1.34
CA SER A 49 1.05 2.62 1.70
C SER A 49 0.91 3.54 0.48
N ILE A 50 1.54 3.19 -0.65
CA ILE A 50 1.37 3.94 -1.91
C ILE A 50 -0.10 3.93 -2.34
N LEU A 51 -0.76 2.76 -2.29
CA LEU A 51 -2.17 2.63 -2.67
C LEU A 51 -3.07 3.51 -1.79
N LEU A 52 -2.88 3.46 -0.47
CA LEU A 52 -3.64 4.26 0.49
C LEU A 52 -3.38 5.76 0.31
N THR A 53 -2.13 6.16 0.05
CA THR A 53 -1.77 7.56 -0.22
C THR A 53 -2.46 8.08 -1.48
N VAL A 54 -2.41 7.33 -2.57
CA VAL A 54 -3.06 7.71 -3.85
C VAL A 54 -4.58 7.74 -3.69
N ASN A 55 -5.18 6.81 -2.94
CA ASN A 55 -6.61 6.82 -2.62
C ASN A 55 -7.00 8.03 -1.77
N GLY A 56 -6.19 8.32 -0.76
CA GLY A 56 -6.35 9.47 0.11
C GLY A 56 -6.31 10.80 -0.64
N ILE A 57 -5.27 11.04 -1.45
CA ILE A 57 -5.14 12.29 -2.23
C ILE A 57 -6.34 12.50 -3.16
N ILE A 58 -6.83 11.44 -3.82
CA ILE A 58 -8.00 11.55 -4.70
C ILE A 58 -9.28 11.79 -3.91
N GLY A 59 -9.47 11.07 -2.79
CA GLY A 59 -10.65 11.25 -1.94
C GLY A 59 -10.70 12.61 -1.25
N LEU A 60 -9.55 13.27 -1.02
CA LEU A 60 -9.50 14.64 -0.50
C LEU A 60 -10.12 15.68 -1.46
N ARG A 61 -10.12 15.39 -2.76
CA ARG A 61 -10.70 16.25 -3.80
C ARG A 61 -12.21 15.99 -4.01
N ASP A 62 -12.80 15.05 -3.28
CA ASP A 62 -14.22 14.73 -3.40
C ASP A 62 -15.08 15.78 -2.66
N SER A 63 -16.20 16.18 -3.26
CA SER A 63 -17.13 17.14 -2.68
C SER A 63 -17.94 16.55 -1.53
N ASN A 64 -18.04 15.22 -1.45
CA ASN A 64 -18.74 14.54 -0.38
C ASN A 64 -17.88 14.50 0.92
N LYS A 65 -18.40 15.13 1.99
CA LYS A 65 -17.76 15.18 3.31
C LYS A 65 -17.36 13.79 3.85
N GLN A 66 -18.19 12.77 3.65
CA GLN A 66 -17.94 11.42 4.15
C GLN A 66 -16.78 10.75 3.40
N LYS A 67 -16.74 10.88 2.07
CA LYS A 67 -15.64 10.36 1.26
C LYS A 67 -14.33 11.07 1.56
N ARG A 68 -14.38 12.39 1.79
CA ARG A 68 -13.23 13.18 2.21
C ARG A 68 -12.70 12.74 3.58
N ALA A 69 -13.57 12.46 4.54
CA ALA A 69 -13.18 11.94 5.86
C ALA A 69 -12.49 10.56 5.75
N MET A 70 -13.05 9.64 4.95
CA MET A 70 -12.41 8.34 4.66
C MET A 70 -11.04 8.49 3.98
N ALA A 71 -10.87 9.54 3.17
CA ALA A 71 -9.61 9.84 2.53
C ALA A 71 -8.54 10.33 3.53
N TYR A 72 -8.93 11.16 4.49
CA TYR A 72 -8.06 11.58 5.60
C TYR A 72 -7.63 10.39 6.46
N THR A 73 -8.55 9.51 6.85
CA THR A 73 -8.19 8.31 7.62
C THR A 73 -7.26 7.40 6.82
N SER A 74 -7.49 7.25 5.51
CA SER A 74 -6.61 6.46 4.63
C SER A 74 -5.19 7.03 4.59
N LEU A 75 -5.03 8.36 4.56
CA LEU A 75 -3.71 9.01 4.61
C LEU A 75 -3.02 8.81 5.96
N LEU A 76 -3.75 8.94 7.06
CA LEU A 76 -3.20 8.71 8.40
C LEU A 76 -2.68 7.27 8.55
N VAL A 77 -3.44 6.29 8.05
CA VAL A 77 -3.00 4.88 8.02
C VAL A 77 -1.78 4.70 7.12
N ALA A 78 -1.75 5.33 5.94
CA ALA A 78 -0.59 5.25 5.04
C ALA A 78 0.71 5.78 5.69
N LEU A 79 0.61 6.93 6.38
CA LEU A 79 1.72 7.53 7.11
C LEU A 79 2.19 6.64 8.26
N PHE A 80 1.25 6.05 8.99
CA PHE A 80 1.57 5.12 10.07
C PHE A 80 2.31 3.88 9.57
N ILE A 81 1.83 3.26 8.47
CA ILE A 81 2.48 2.12 7.83
C ILE A 81 3.89 2.51 7.34
N LEU A 82 4.04 3.69 6.73
CA LEU A 82 5.36 4.20 6.32
C LEU A 82 6.32 4.33 7.50
N GLY A 83 5.86 4.88 8.62
CA GLY A 83 6.65 4.98 9.85
C GLY A 83 7.12 3.62 10.34
N LEU A 84 6.21 2.63 10.42
CA LEU A 84 6.56 1.26 10.80
C LEU A 84 7.55 0.62 9.82
N THR A 85 7.35 0.84 8.51
CA THR A 85 8.23 0.33 7.46
C THR A 85 9.65 0.88 7.62
N ILE A 86 9.79 2.18 7.87
CA ILE A 86 11.08 2.85 8.08
C ILE A 86 11.76 2.30 9.35
N LEU A 87 11.03 2.19 10.47
CA LEU A 87 11.58 1.64 11.71
C LEU A 87 12.08 0.20 11.53
N THR A 88 11.30 -0.63 10.83
CA THR A 88 11.64 -2.02 10.52
C THR A 88 12.89 -2.08 9.64
N PHE A 89 12.99 -1.21 8.63
CA PHE A 89 14.17 -1.11 7.78
C PHE A 89 15.43 -0.73 8.57
N ILE A 90 15.33 0.27 9.46
CA ILE A 90 16.45 0.69 10.34
C ILE A 90 16.88 -0.44 11.26
N GLN A 91 15.94 -1.18 11.86
CA GLN A 91 16.26 -2.33 12.72
C GLN A 91 17.01 -3.42 11.97
N ILE A 92 16.59 -3.75 10.74
CA ILE A 92 17.27 -4.74 9.91
C ILE A 92 18.68 -4.26 9.56
N SER A 93 18.84 -2.99 9.15
CA SER A 93 20.15 -2.45 8.82
C SER A 93 21.12 -2.40 10.00
N ARG A 94 20.61 -2.36 11.23
CA ARG A 94 21.41 -2.31 12.46
C ARG A 94 21.75 -3.69 13.02
N ASN A 95 20.91 -4.70 12.76
CA ASN A 95 21.03 -6.06 13.28
C ASN A 95 21.47 -7.10 12.22
N GLY A 96 21.61 -6.70 10.96
CA GLY A 96 22.13 -7.54 9.87
C GLY A 96 23.57 -7.21 9.51
#